data_AF-A0AAD4R6P4-F1
#
_entry.id   AF-A0AAD4R6P4-F1
#
_cell.length_a   1.000
_cell.length_b   1.000
_cell.length_c   1.000
_cell.angle_alpha   90.00
_cell.angle_beta   90.00
_cell.angle_gamma   90.00
#
_symmetry.space_group_name_H-M   'P 1'
#
loop_
_entity.id
_entity.type
_entity.pdbx_description
1 polymer ?
#
loop_
_entity_poly.entity_id
_entity_poly.type
_entity_poly.pdbx_seq_one_letter_code
_entity_poly.pdbx_strand_id
1 'polypeptide(L)'
;MVFSMDYSFLLKLFALALTVCSVHGVDRSKAMGPCVNGNQCPPKLVCVENECYRQSDVSYVMADEAAPSIGSCVNDLCPNGYECVNNQCYKRADGDKMPIGPCINNKCPNGFTCNASDYKCYA
;
A
#
# COMPACT_ATOMS: atom_id res chain seq x y z
N MET A 1 55.60 10.33 -1.85
CA MET A 1 54.82 10.59 -0.63
C MET A 1 53.61 9.68 -0.71
N VAL A 2 53.62 8.59 0.07
CA VAL A 2 52.56 7.58 0.04
C VAL A 2 51.43 8.11 0.93
N PHE A 3 50.24 8.29 0.36
CA PHE A 3 49.05 8.68 1.12
C PHE A 3 48.68 7.53 2.05
N SER A 4 49.10 7.61 3.31
CA SER A 4 48.65 6.73 4.39
C SER A 4 47.19 7.02 4.65
N MET A 5 46.30 6.35 3.92
CA MET A 5 44.86 6.44 4.08
C MET A 5 44.48 5.60 5.31
N ASP A 6 44.18 6.26 6.43
CA ASP A 6 43.91 5.63 7.72
C ASP A 6 42.81 4.56 7.61
N TYR A 7 43.15 3.31 7.94
CA TYR A 7 42.23 2.16 7.96
C TYR A 7 41.01 2.42 8.87
N SER A 8 41.17 3.28 9.88
CA SER A 8 40.11 3.76 10.76
C SER A 8 39.04 4.60 10.05
N PHE A 9 39.39 5.33 8.99
CA PHE A 9 38.41 6.07 8.17
C PHE A 9 37.59 5.13 7.29
N LEU A 10 38.25 4.13 6.69
CA LEU A 10 37.58 3.08 5.92
C LEU A 10 36.62 2.27 6.80
N LEU A 11 37.02 1.91 8.02
CA LEU A 11 36.16 1.16 8.96
C LEU A 11 34.91 1.95 9.36
N LYS A 12 35.04 3.27 9.56
CA LYS A 12 33.90 4.16 9.89
C LYS A 12 32.96 4.35 8.71
N LEU A 13 33.48 4.46 7.49
CA LEU A 13 32.67 4.50 6.26
C LEU A 13 31.88 3.21 6.05
N PHE A 14 32.50 2.05 6.29
CA PHE A 14 31.81 0.75 6.25
C PHE A 14 30.73 0.63 7.35
N ALA A 15 31.03 1.07 8.57
CA ALA A 15 30.05 1.05 9.67
C ALA A 15 28.86 1.98 9.39
N LEU A 16 29.11 3.16 8.79
CA LEU A 16 28.06 4.08 8.36
C LEU A 16 27.22 3.46 7.22
N ALA A 17 27.86 2.82 6.24
CA ALA A 17 27.17 2.15 5.14
C ALA A 17 26.29 0.96 5.61
N LEU A 18 26.73 0.22 6.63
CA LEU A 18 25.95 -0.87 7.24
C LEU A 18 24.75 -0.35 8.06
N THR A 19 24.79 0.89 8.54
CA THR A 19 23.68 1.49 9.31
C THR A 19 22.60 2.15 8.43
N VAL A 20 22.84 2.33 7.12
CA VAL A 20 21.84 2.85 6.17
C VAL A 20 21.06 1.75 5.42
N CYS A 21 21.11 0.50 5.87
CA CYS A 21 20.13 -0.49 5.42
C CYS A 21 18.79 -0.19 6.09
N SER A 22 18.01 0.73 5.51
CA SER A 22 16.61 0.92 5.85
C SER A 22 15.89 -0.41 5.69
N VAL A 23 15.55 -1.03 6.82
CA VAL A 23 14.76 -2.26 6.90
C VAL A 23 13.35 -1.95 6.41
N HIS A 24 13.14 -2.06 5.10
CA HIS A 24 11.81 -2.22 4.51
C HIS A 24 11.55 -3.73 4.38
N GLY A 25 11.40 -4.41 5.50
CA GLY A 25 11.32 -5.86 5.55
C GLY A 25 9.87 -6.37 5.62
N VAL A 26 9.49 -7.26 4.67
CA VAL A 26 8.55 -8.39 4.89
C VAL A 26 8.35 -8.76 6.35
N ASP A 27 7.22 -8.51 7.04
CA ASP A 27 6.97 -9.31 8.24
C ASP A 27 6.66 -10.75 7.79
N ARG A 28 7.70 -11.57 7.74
CA ARG A 28 7.66 -12.95 7.24
C ARG A 28 6.71 -13.85 8.02
N SER A 29 6.30 -13.44 9.23
CA SER A 29 5.32 -14.16 10.04
C SER A 29 3.91 -14.13 9.42
N LYS A 30 3.67 -13.23 8.46
CA LYS A 30 2.37 -13.03 7.80
C LYS A 30 2.28 -13.71 6.44
N ALA A 31 3.29 -14.49 6.07
CA ALA A 31 3.30 -15.28 4.85
C ALA A 31 2.15 -16.31 4.88
N MET A 32 1.39 -16.38 3.79
CA MET A 32 0.28 -17.31 3.61
C MET A 32 0.71 -18.60 2.89
N GLY A 33 1.89 -18.59 2.25
CA GLY A 33 2.44 -19.73 1.54
C GLY A 33 3.42 -19.30 0.45
N PRO A 34 4.08 -20.24 -0.26
CA PRO A 34 4.99 -19.92 -1.35
C PRO A 34 4.23 -19.44 -2.60
N CYS A 35 4.92 -18.69 -3.46
CA CYS A 35 4.39 -18.33 -4.77
C CYS A 35 4.32 -19.57 -5.69
N VAL A 36 3.24 -19.66 -6.47
CA VAL A 36 3.08 -20.70 -7.49
C VAL A 36 3.62 -20.18 -8.83
N ASN A 37 4.20 -21.05 -9.65
CA ASN A 37 4.79 -20.69 -10.96
C ASN A 37 5.71 -19.46 -10.91
N GLY A 38 6.51 -19.32 -9.85
CA GLY A 38 7.47 -18.22 -9.66
C GLY A 38 6.86 -16.96 -9.04
N ASN A 39 5.77 -16.41 -9.61
CA ASN A 39 5.24 -15.10 -9.19
C ASN A 39 3.72 -15.05 -8.98
N GLN A 40 3.01 -16.18 -9.04
CA GLN A 40 1.55 -16.20 -8.91
C GLN A 40 1.13 -16.52 -7.48
N CYS A 41 0.06 -15.86 -7.05
CA CYS A 41 -0.62 -16.13 -5.79
C CYS A 41 -2.14 -16.16 -6.03
N PRO A 42 -2.92 -16.76 -5.11
CA PRO A 42 -4.37 -16.67 -5.15
C PRO A 42 -4.84 -15.20 -5.18
N PRO A 43 -6.04 -14.91 -5.70
CA PRO A 43 -6.55 -13.54 -5.79
C PRO A 43 -6.51 -12.84 -4.42
N LYS A 44 -6.09 -11.56 -4.43
CA LYS A 44 -5.86 -10.68 -3.25
C LYS A 44 -4.57 -10.94 -2.46
N LEU A 45 -3.67 -11.76 -2.98
CA LEU A 45 -2.32 -11.94 -2.45
C LEU A 45 -1.28 -11.44 -3.45
N VAL A 46 -0.15 -10.96 -2.93
CA VAL A 46 1.00 -10.50 -3.70
C VAL A 46 2.21 -11.36 -3.37
N CYS A 47 2.98 -11.73 -4.39
CA CYS A 47 4.22 -12.47 -4.22
C CYS A 47 5.35 -11.50 -3.85
N VAL A 48 5.94 -11.69 -2.67
CA VAL A 48 7.11 -10.93 -2.21
C VAL A 48 8.16 -11.92 -1.74
N GLU A 49 9.37 -11.85 -2.29
CA GLU A 49 10.48 -12.75 -1.93
C GLU A 49 10.12 -14.27 -1.96
N ASN A 50 9.34 -14.72 -2.96
CA ASN A 50 8.82 -16.10 -3.12
C ASN A 50 7.73 -16.53 -2.12
N GLU A 51 7.20 -15.61 -1.32
CA GLU A 51 6.08 -15.88 -0.43
C GLU A 51 4.87 -14.98 -0.76
N CYS A 52 3.68 -15.55 -0.66
CA CYS A 52 2.42 -14.86 -0.85
C CYS A 52 1.99 -14.18 0.46
N TYR A 53 1.84 -12.87 0.39
CA TYR A 53 1.33 -12.05 1.49
C TYR A 53 -0.02 -11.46 1.10
N ARG A 54 -0.89 -11.12 2.06
CA ARG A 54 -2.05 -10.28 1.71
C ARG A 54 -1.57 -8.90 1.35
N GLN A 55 -2.25 -8.29 0.38
CA GLN A 55 -1.95 -6.94 -0.05
C GLN A 55 -2.05 -5.91 1.09
N SER A 56 -2.90 -6.13 2.10
CA SER A 56 -3.02 -5.28 3.30
C SER A 56 -1.84 -5.40 4.27
N ASP A 57 -1.04 -6.44 4.12
CA ASP A 57 -0.01 -6.88 5.07
C ASP A 57 1.39 -6.47 4.62
N VAL A 58 1.52 -6.08 3.34
CA VAL A 58 2.74 -5.57 2.74
C VAL A 58 2.70 -4.03 2.78
N SER A 59 3.42 -3.46 3.75
CA SER A 59 3.51 -2.01 3.98
C SER A 59 4.42 -1.27 2.96
N TYR A 60 5.17 -2.01 2.17
CA TYR A 60 6.11 -1.49 1.17
C TYR A 60 6.01 -2.29 -0.12
N VAL A 61 4.80 -2.41 -0.68
CA VAL A 61 4.72 -2.42 -2.13
C VAL A 61 4.95 -0.99 -2.56
N MET A 62 6.15 -0.79 -3.10
CA MET A 62 6.68 0.48 -3.57
C MET A 62 5.61 1.26 -4.33
N ALA A 63 5.44 2.50 -3.89
CA ALA A 63 4.88 3.56 -4.68
C ALA A 63 5.75 3.74 -5.92
N ASP A 64 5.40 3.08 -7.02
CA ASP A 64 5.72 3.54 -8.38
C ASP A 64 4.83 2.91 -9.46
N GLU A 65 4.25 1.74 -9.22
CA GLU A 65 3.23 1.21 -10.13
C GLU A 65 1.84 1.51 -9.58
N ALA A 66 1.06 2.22 -10.41
CA ALA A 66 -0.33 2.59 -10.16
C ALA A 66 -1.06 1.48 -9.40
N ALA A 67 -1.83 1.86 -8.36
CA ALA A 67 -2.61 0.94 -7.54
C ALA A 67 -3.16 -0.22 -8.39
N PRO A 68 -2.99 -1.50 -8.01
CA PRO A 68 -3.36 -2.59 -8.91
C PRO A 68 -4.84 -2.48 -9.26
N SER A 69 -5.11 -2.43 -10.57
CA SER A 69 -6.48 -2.35 -11.07
C SER A 69 -7.22 -3.63 -10.71
N ILE A 70 -8.47 -3.51 -10.27
CA ILE A 70 -9.34 -4.66 -9.95
C ILE A 70 -10.12 -5.18 -11.16
N GLY A 71 -10.01 -4.52 -12.32
CA GLY A 71 -10.73 -4.87 -13.55
C GLY A 71 -11.01 -3.67 -14.44
N SER A 72 -11.59 -3.92 -15.61
CA SER A 72 -12.06 -2.86 -16.52
C SER A 72 -13.30 -2.16 -15.98
N CYS A 73 -13.52 -0.93 -16.43
CA CYS A 73 -14.75 -0.21 -16.10
C CYS A 73 -15.94 -0.82 -16.85
N VAL A 74 -17.11 -0.78 -16.23
CA VAL A 74 -18.37 -1.22 -16.84
C VAL A 74 -19.27 -0.01 -16.96
N ASN A 75 -19.49 0.49 -18.19
CA ASN A 75 -20.19 1.76 -18.44
C ASN A 75 -19.61 2.93 -17.62
N ASP A 76 -18.27 3.06 -17.59
CA ASP A 76 -17.53 4.07 -16.81
C ASP A 76 -17.72 4.00 -15.29
N LEU A 77 -18.30 2.90 -14.78
CA LEU A 77 -18.53 2.66 -13.36
C LEU A 77 -17.60 1.57 -12.83
N CYS A 78 -17.22 1.74 -11.57
CA CYS A 78 -16.46 0.79 -10.77
C CYS A 78 -17.20 0.47 -9.47
N PRO A 79 -16.87 -0.65 -8.81
CA PRO A 79 -17.39 -0.97 -7.48
C PRO A 79 -17.16 0.15 -6.47
N ASN A 80 -17.97 0.19 -5.41
CA ASN A 80 -17.82 1.18 -4.34
C ASN A 80 -16.39 1.20 -3.78
N GLY A 81 -15.80 2.40 -3.64
CA GLY A 81 -14.41 2.60 -3.20
C GLY A 81 -13.37 2.58 -4.32
N TYR A 82 -13.79 2.41 -5.57
CA TYR A 82 -12.94 2.42 -6.76
C TYR A 82 -13.34 3.54 -7.73
N GLU A 83 -12.40 3.93 -8.56
CA GLU A 83 -12.56 4.97 -9.58
C GLU A 83 -12.08 4.46 -10.93
N CYS A 84 -12.82 4.82 -11.97
CA CYS A 84 -12.47 4.49 -13.35
C CYS A 84 -11.44 5.49 -13.86
N VAL A 85 -10.21 5.03 -14.10
CA VAL A 85 -9.14 5.81 -14.74
C VAL A 85 -8.67 5.02 -15.95
N ASN A 86 -8.60 5.63 -17.13
CA ASN A 86 -8.14 4.94 -18.35
C ASN A 86 -8.82 3.56 -18.61
N ASN A 87 -10.14 3.46 -18.39
CA ASN A 87 -10.91 2.21 -18.54
C ASN A 87 -10.50 1.07 -17.59
N GLN A 88 -9.83 1.40 -16.49
CA GLN A 88 -9.42 0.48 -15.43
C GLN A 88 -9.90 0.99 -14.07
N CYS A 89 -10.38 0.09 -13.23
CA CYS A 89 -10.85 0.40 -11.89
C CYS A 89 -9.69 0.38 -10.89
N TYR A 90 -9.37 1.53 -10.32
CA TYR A 90 -8.31 1.73 -9.33
C TYR A 90 -8.91 1.99 -7.95
N LYS A 91 -8.23 1.57 -6.88
CA LYS A 91 -8.64 1.97 -5.53
C LYS A 91 -8.50 3.49 -5.44
N ARG A 92 -9.56 4.18 -5.01
CA ARG A 92 -9.49 5.63 -4.83
C ARG A 92 -8.44 5.94 -3.76
N ALA A 93 -7.63 6.97 -3.97
CA ALA A 93 -6.58 7.38 -3.03
C ALA A 93 -7.15 7.75 -1.63
N ASP A 94 -8.43 8.16 -1.56
CA ASP A 94 -9.20 8.37 -0.33
C ASP A 94 -9.66 7.04 0.31
N GLY A 95 -8.72 6.10 0.46
CA GLY A 95 -8.94 4.67 0.66
C GLY A 95 -9.81 4.20 1.83
N ASP A 96 -10.41 5.09 2.63
CA ASP A 96 -11.26 4.75 3.78
C ASP A 96 -12.39 5.76 4.05
N LYS A 97 -12.54 6.82 3.26
CA LYS A 97 -13.54 7.87 3.53
C LYS A 97 -14.42 8.10 2.33
N MET A 98 -15.11 7.05 1.88
CA MET A 98 -16.24 7.29 0.99
C MET A 98 -17.43 7.75 1.84
N PRO A 99 -18.02 8.91 1.55
CA PRO A 99 -19.21 9.33 2.25
C PRO A 99 -20.34 8.34 1.96
N ILE A 100 -20.92 7.75 3.00
CA ILE A 100 -22.09 6.87 2.89
C ILE A 100 -23.38 7.62 2.52
N GLY A 101 -23.40 8.94 2.72
CA GLY A 101 -24.55 9.79 2.45
C GLY A 101 -24.40 11.19 3.06
N PRO A 102 -25.36 12.09 2.83
CA PRO A 102 -25.38 13.39 3.49
C PRO A 102 -25.71 13.25 4.98
N CYS A 103 -25.27 14.21 5.79
CA CYS A 103 -25.73 14.32 7.16
C CYS A 103 -27.21 14.71 7.18
N ILE A 104 -28.00 14.09 8.06
CA ILE A 104 -29.39 14.46 8.28
C ILE A 104 -29.49 15.05 9.68
N ASN A 105 -29.80 16.34 9.80
CA ASN A 105 -29.79 17.07 11.07
C ASN A 105 -28.45 16.94 11.84
N ASN A 106 -27.31 17.08 11.14
CA ASN A 106 -25.96 16.91 11.70
C ASN A 106 -25.69 15.51 12.30
N LYS A 107 -26.48 14.50 11.92
CA LYS A 107 -26.35 13.13 12.41
C LYS A 107 -26.23 12.16 11.24
N CYS A 108 -25.58 11.04 11.54
CA CYS A 108 -25.40 9.90 10.67
C CYS A 108 -25.94 8.64 11.36
N PRO A 109 -26.17 7.54 10.63
CA PRO A 109 -26.51 6.24 11.23
C PRO A 109 -25.47 5.82 12.28
N ASN A 110 -25.86 4.91 13.18
CA ASN A 110 -24.95 4.44 14.23
C ASN A 110 -23.66 3.86 13.64
N GLY A 111 -22.52 4.27 14.21
CA GLY A 111 -21.20 3.88 13.73
C GLY A 111 -20.63 4.76 12.62
N PHE A 112 -21.27 5.88 12.30
CA PHE A 112 -20.79 6.85 11.29
C PHE A 112 -20.70 8.26 11.88
N THR A 113 -19.74 9.05 11.41
CA THR A 113 -19.50 10.42 11.86
C THR A 113 -19.81 11.43 10.74
N CYS A 114 -20.55 12.48 11.09
CA CYS A 114 -20.82 13.60 10.19
C CYS A 114 -19.59 14.53 10.12
N ASN A 115 -19.04 14.72 8.92
CA ASN A 115 -18.01 15.71 8.69
C ASN A 115 -18.65 17.09 8.47
N ALA A 116 -18.40 18.03 9.38
CA ALA A 116 -18.96 19.38 9.31
C ALA A 116 -18.43 20.21 8.12
N SER A 117 -17.28 19.83 7.54
CA SER A 117 -16.67 20.58 6.42
C SER A 117 -17.36 20.32 5.08
N ASP A 118 -17.91 19.11 4.87
CA ASP A 118 -18.53 18.73 3.60
C ASP A 118 -19.96 18.17 3.74
N TYR A 119 -20.49 18.14 4.97
CA TYR A 119 -21.84 17.70 5.31
C TYR A 119 -22.16 16.27 4.87
N LYS A 120 -21.17 15.38 4.89
CA LYS A 120 -21.33 13.96 4.59
C LYS A 120 -20.93 13.06 5.75
N CYS A 121 -21.51 11.86 5.74
CA CYS A 121 -21.33 10.82 6.73
C CYS A 121 -20.23 9.86 6.30
N TYR A 122 -19.27 9.59 7.18
CA TYR A 122 -18.15 8.68 6.95
C TYR A 122 -18.14 7.60 8.04
N ALA A 123 -17.57 6.43 7.72
CA ALA A 123 -17.36 5.36 8.71
C ALA A 123 -16.30 5.74 9.74
#